data_AF-A0A3Q8RR11-F1
#
_entry.id   AF-A0A3Q8RR11-F1
#
_cell.length_a   1.000
_cell.length_b   1.000
_cell.length_c   1.000
_cell.angle_alpha   90.00
_cell.angle_beta   90.00
_cell.angle_gamma   90.00
#
_symmetry.space_group_name_H-M   'P 1'
#
loop_
_entity.id
_entity.type
_entity.pdbx_description
1 polymer ?
#
loop_
_entity_poly.entity_id
_entity_poly.type
_entity_poly.pdbx_seq_one_letter_code
_entity_poly.pdbx_strand_id
1 'polypeptide(L)'
;MLPSYQNSIDLLTNVASQKLYKQLIVQLNKDFSLTGIDLDFSANNTPSELKEKLQKSVKELILHDFNSYTNLLYRIDVSEKDSQITESNDIDRYTENVTFLILKRTWKKVWFKNQFSK
;
A
#
# COMPACT_ATOMS: atom_id res chain seq x y z
N MET A 1 -14.87 10.10 -9.82
CA MET A 1 -14.41 8.71 -9.65
C MET A 1 -12.90 8.71 -9.54
N LEU A 2 -12.29 7.80 -8.76
CA LEU A 2 -10.84 7.65 -8.75
C LEU A 2 -10.36 7.22 -10.15
N PRO A 3 -9.27 7.77 -10.69
CA PRO A 3 -8.67 7.29 -11.93
C PRO A 3 -8.40 5.78 -11.86
N SER A 4 -8.53 5.10 -12.99
CA SER A 4 -8.04 3.73 -13.10
C SER A 4 -6.52 3.76 -13.17
N TYR A 5 -5.85 3.15 -12.20
CA TYR A 5 -4.39 3.04 -12.15
C TYR A 5 -3.95 1.69 -12.68
N GLN A 6 -2.92 1.68 -13.54
CA GLN A 6 -2.41 0.43 -14.12
C GLN A 6 -1.44 -0.30 -13.17
N ASN A 7 -0.72 0.43 -12.33
CA ASN A 7 0.25 -0.12 -11.38
C ASN A 7 0.56 0.86 -10.23
N SER A 8 1.37 0.42 -9.27
CA SER A 8 1.77 1.21 -8.10
C SER A 8 2.49 2.52 -8.45
N ILE A 9 3.34 2.54 -9.47
CA ILE A 9 4.11 3.74 -9.85
C ILE A 9 3.20 4.80 -10.47
N ASP A 10 2.30 4.39 -11.37
CA ASP A 10 1.30 5.26 -11.97
C ASP A 10 0.41 5.91 -10.88
N LEU A 11 -0.05 5.10 -9.93
CA LEU A 11 -0.77 5.59 -8.76
C LEU A 11 0.04 6.62 -7.97
N LEU A 12 1.26 6.28 -7.56
CA LEU A 12 2.08 7.16 -6.71
C LEU A 12 2.49 8.45 -7.43
N THR A 13 2.73 8.39 -8.74
CA THR A 13 3.02 9.56 -9.57
C THR A 13 1.83 10.50 -9.62
N ASN A 14 0.61 9.95 -9.77
CA ASN A 14 -0.62 10.73 -9.71
C ASN A 14 -0.88 11.34 -8.32
N VAL A 15 -0.57 10.61 -7.25
CA VAL A 15 -0.69 11.13 -5.88
C VAL A 15 0.31 12.28 -5.65
N ALA A 16 1.52 12.16 -6.17
CA ALA A 16 2.54 13.20 -6.11
C ALA A 16 2.13 14.45 -6.91
N SER A 17 1.57 14.29 -8.10
CA SER A 17 1.08 15.42 -8.90
C SER A 17 -0.09 16.16 -8.23
N GLN A 18 -0.90 15.47 -7.43
CA GLN A 18 -1.95 16.07 -6.60
C GLN A 18 -1.42 16.70 -5.30
N LYS A 19 -0.10 16.69 -5.04
CA LYS A 19 0.54 17.16 -3.80
C LYS A 19 0.05 16.44 -2.53
N LEU A 20 -0.46 15.22 -2.67
CA LEU A 20 -1.01 14.41 -1.57
C LEU A 20 -0.07 13.28 -1.13
N TYR A 21 1.13 13.19 -1.71
CA TYR A 21 2.11 12.15 -1.41
C TYR A 21 2.49 12.06 0.07
N LYS A 22 2.74 13.20 0.71
CA LYS A 22 3.03 13.24 2.15
C LYS A 22 1.85 12.71 2.98
N GLN A 23 0.61 13.03 2.59
CA GLN A 23 -0.58 12.55 3.30
C GLN A 23 -0.78 11.04 3.10
N LEU A 24 -0.45 10.52 1.92
CA LEU A 24 -0.43 9.09 1.65
C LEU A 24 0.57 8.36 2.54
N ILE A 25 1.80 8.87 2.66
CA ILE A 25 2.82 8.28 3.53
C ILE A 25 2.40 8.32 5.00
N VAL A 26 1.85 9.44 5.48
CA VAL A 26 1.34 9.54 6.85
C VAL A 26 0.22 8.53 7.11
N GLN A 27 -0.71 8.36 6.17
CA GLN A 27 -1.78 7.38 6.30
C GLN A 27 -1.25 5.94 6.23
N LEU A 28 -0.25 5.67 5.39
CA LEU A 28 0.42 4.37 5.29
C LEU A 28 1.13 4.00 6.59
N ASN A 29 2.02 4.86 7.11
CA ASN A 29 2.72 4.64 8.39
C ASN A 29 1.72 4.48 9.55
N LYS A 30 0.62 5.22 9.53
CA LYS A 30 -0.45 5.06 10.52
C LYS A 30 -1.09 3.67 10.44
N ASP A 31 -1.37 3.16 9.24
CA ASP A 31 -1.96 1.83 9.09
C ASP A 31 -0.98 0.72 9.53
N PHE A 32 0.32 0.86 9.26
CA PHE A 32 1.39 -0.08 9.68
C PHE A 32 1.68 -0.06 11.19
N SER A 33 1.79 1.13 11.80
CA SER A 33 2.07 1.23 13.25
C SER A 33 0.96 0.60 14.10
N LEU A 34 -0.26 0.55 13.58
CA LEU A 34 -1.42 -0.02 14.28
C LEU A 34 -1.52 -1.55 14.14
N THR A 35 -0.61 -2.18 13.41
CA THR A 35 -0.50 -3.64 13.29
C THR A 35 0.71 -4.19 14.06
N GLY A 36 1.44 -3.32 14.78
CA GLY A 36 2.65 -3.69 15.52
C GLY A 36 3.89 -3.91 14.64
N ILE A 37 3.82 -3.56 13.36
CA ILE A 37 4.94 -3.68 12.43
C ILE A 37 5.84 -2.45 12.59
N ASP A 38 7.10 -2.66 12.95
CA ASP A 38 8.11 -1.59 13.04
C ASP A 38 8.63 -1.23 11.64
N LEU A 39 7.80 -0.50 10.89
CA LEU A 39 8.10 -0.05 9.54
C LEU A 39 7.56 1.36 9.31
N ASP A 40 8.48 2.28 9.01
CA ASP A 40 8.15 3.64 8.63
C ASP A 40 8.65 3.98 7.23
N PHE A 41 7.80 4.70 6.48
CA PHE A 41 8.14 5.25 5.17
C PHE A 41 8.45 6.74 5.31
N SER A 42 9.52 7.21 4.65
CA SER A 42 9.92 8.61 4.67
C SER A 42 9.21 9.38 3.56
N ALA A 43 8.74 10.58 3.86
CA ALA A 43 8.16 11.50 2.87
C ALA A 43 9.14 11.95 1.78
N ASN A 44 10.45 11.76 2.00
CA ASN A 44 11.50 12.09 1.04
C ASN A 44 11.73 10.97 0.02
N ASN A 45 11.18 9.77 0.24
CA ASN A 45 11.31 8.67 -0.70
C ASN A 45 10.60 9.01 -2.01
N THR A 46 11.23 8.71 -3.12
CA THR A 46 10.60 8.73 -4.44
C THR A 46 9.47 7.68 -4.53
N PRO A 47 8.50 7.84 -5.45
CA PRO A 47 7.49 6.82 -5.72
C PRO A 47 8.04 5.41 -5.92
N SER A 48 9.17 5.28 -6.61
CA SER A 48 9.83 3.98 -6.84
C SER A 48 10.40 3.40 -5.55
N GLU A 49 11.14 4.19 -4.76
CA GLU A 49 11.69 3.75 -3.48
C GLU A 49 10.58 3.34 -2.48
N LEU A 50 9.47 4.08 -2.46
CA LEU A 50 8.31 3.73 -1.66
C LEU A 50 7.71 2.39 -2.09
N LYS A 51 7.49 2.19 -3.40
CA LYS A 51 7.01 0.92 -3.95
C LYS A 51 7.93 -0.23 -3.56
N GLU A 52 9.23 -0.09 -3.82
CA GLU A 52 10.22 -1.16 -3.59
C GLU A 52 10.31 -1.53 -2.11
N LYS A 53 10.38 -0.52 -1.23
CA LYS A 53 10.42 -0.75 0.22
C LYS A 53 9.15 -1.46 0.70
N LEU A 54 7.97 -1.00 0.26
CA LEU A 54 6.70 -1.60 0.65
C LEU A 54 6.57 -3.04 0.13
N GLN A 55 6.93 -3.29 -1.13
CA GLN A 55 6.88 -4.63 -1.72
C GLN A 55 7.82 -5.60 -1.01
N LYS A 56 9.05 -5.17 -0.70
CA LYS A 56 9.99 -5.96 0.08
C LYS A 56 9.42 -6.28 1.47
N SER A 57 8.91 -5.28 2.19
CA SER A 57 8.33 -5.51 3.52
C SER A 57 7.13 -6.45 3.48
N VAL A 58 6.24 -6.31 2.50
CA VAL A 58 5.11 -7.24 2.31
C VAL A 58 5.60 -8.66 2.04
N LYS A 59 6.63 -8.82 1.19
CA LYS A 59 7.26 -10.12 0.92
C LYS A 59 7.83 -10.75 2.18
N GLU A 60 8.57 -10.00 2.97
CA GLU A 60 9.13 -10.47 4.25
C GLU A 60 8.03 -10.91 5.22
N LEU A 61 6.96 -10.13 5.35
CA LEU A 61 5.82 -10.49 6.21
C LEU A 61 5.16 -11.79 5.73
N ILE A 62 4.95 -11.98 4.43
CA ILE A 62 4.36 -13.22 3.90
C ILE A 62 5.25 -14.44 4.20
N LEU A 63 6.58 -14.30 4.06
CA LEU A 63 7.53 -15.40 4.21
C LEU A 63 7.85 -15.73 5.68
N HIS A 64 7.86 -14.72 6.56
CA HIS A 64 8.40 -14.85 7.91
C HIS A 64 7.42 -14.49 9.03
N ASP A 65 6.36 -13.74 8.76
CA ASP A 65 5.37 -13.32 9.77
C ASP A 65 3.96 -13.17 9.16
N PHE A 66 3.38 -14.31 8.78
CA PHE A 66 2.09 -14.37 8.12
C PHE A 66 0.96 -13.78 8.99
N ASN A 67 1.08 -13.86 10.32
CA ASN A 67 0.09 -13.27 11.24
C ASN A 67 0.08 -11.73 11.12
N SER A 68 1.25 -11.09 11.13
CA SER A 68 1.34 -9.64 10.93
C SER A 68 0.90 -9.23 9.53
N TYR A 69 1.20 -10.04 8.51
CA TYR A 69 0.68 -9.84 7.15
C TYR A 69 -0.86 -9.81 7.11
N THR A 70 -1.51 -10.85 7.65
CA THR A 70 -2.97 -10.94 7.66
C THR A 70 -3.60 -9.78 8.46
N ASN A 71 -3.01 -9.42 9.60
CA ASN A 71 -3.43 -8.26 10.39
C ASN A 71 -3.34 -6.94 9.60
N LEU A 72 -2.29 -6.77 8.81
CA LEU A 72 -2.11 -5.61 7.92
C LEU A 72 -3.21 -5.53 6.87
N LEU A 73 -3.53 -6.64 6.20
CA LEU A 73 -4.59 -6.68 5.19
C LEU A 73 -5.95 -6.27 5.77
N TYR A 74 -6.31 -6.83 6.93
CA TYR A 74 -7.54 -6.46 7.64
C TYR A 74 -7.58 -4.98 8.00
N ARG A 75 -6.45 -4.41 8.47
CA ARG A 75 -6.37 -3.00 8.85
C ARG A 75 -6.55 -2.05 7.66
N ILE A 76 -6.05 -2.44 6.49
CA ILE A 76 -6.06 -1.62 5.28
C ILE A 76 -7.34 -1.84 4.45
N ASP A 77 -8.21 -2.78 4.87
CA ASP A 77 -9.43 -3.17 4.14
C ASP A 77 -9.07 -3.73 2.74
N VAL A 78 -8.02 -4.55 2.69
CA VAL A 78 -7.66 -5.36 1.53
C VAL A 78 -8.14 -6.78 1.81
N SER A 79 -9.10 -7.28 1.04
CA SER A 79 -9.59 -8.63 1.26
C SER A 79 -8.60 -9.66 0.73
N GLU A 80 -8.44 -10.78 1.43
CA GLU A 80 -7.61 -11.90 0.93
C GLU A 80 -8.12 -12.41 -0.43
N LYS A 81 -9.43 -12.32 -0.68
CA LYS A 81 -10.05 -12.65 -1.98
C LYS A 81 -9.58 -11.74 -3.12
N ASP A 82 -9.28 -10.46 -2.84
CA ASP A 82 -8.68 -9.55 -3.81
C ASP A 82 -7.19 -9.87 -4.05
N SER A 83 -6.53 -10.52 -3.07
CA SER A 83 -5.15 -10.99 -3.20
C SER A 83 -5.04 -12.37 -3.89
N GLN A 84 -6.12 -13.17 -3.91
CA GLN A 84 -6.21 -14.45 -4.61
C GLN A 84 -6.34 -14.23 -6.13
N ILE A 85 -5.32 -13.63 -6.74
CA ILE A 85 -5.12 -13.69 -8.17
C ILE A 85 -4.11 -14.81 -8.42
N THR A 86 -4.71 -16.00 -8.55
CA THR A 86 -4.21 -17.16 -9.31
C THR A 86 -2.99 -17.88 -8.73
N GLU A 87 -2.98 -19.19 -8.96
CA GLU A 87 -1.93 -20.19 -8.71
C GLU A 87 -0.57 -19.86 -9.37
N SER A 88 -0.04 -18.65 -9.18
CA SER A 88 1.32 -18.34 -9.57
C SER A 88 2.23 -18.72 -8.41
N ASN A 89 3.09 -19.72 -8.63
CA ASN A 89 4.24 -20.06 -7.77
C ASN A 89 5.27 -18.89 -7.66
N ASP A 90 4.86 -17.66 -7.92
CA ASP A 90 5.69 -16.47 -8.04
C ASP A 90 5.30 -15.44 -6.96
N ILE A 91 5.98 -15.56 -5.83
CA ILE A 91 5.85 -14.65 -4.69
C ILE A 91 6.10 -13.18 -5.08
N ASP A 92 6.90 -12.91 -6.12
CA ASP A 92 7.21 -11.54 -6.54
C ASP A 92 5.99 -10.89 -7.22
N ARG A 93 5.27 -11.64 -8.05
CA ARG A 93 4.00 -11.17 -8.64
C ARG A 93 2.92 -10.99 -7.59
N TYR A 94 2.81 -11.93 -6.65
CA TYR A 94 1.84 -11.83 -5.57
C TYR A 94 2.09 -10.58 -4.71
N THR A 95 3.34 -10.36 -4.29
CA THR A 95 3.72 -9.20 -3.49
C THR A 95 3.57 -7.89 -4.25
N GLU A 96 3.83 -7.85 -5.56
CA GLU A 96 3.57 -6.68 -6.38
C GLU A 96 2.08 -6.32 -6.42
N ASN A 97 1.19 -7.30 -6.62
CA ASN A 97 -0.25 -7.07 -6.62
C ASN A 97 -0.74 -6.58 -5.26
N VAL A 98 -0.32 -7.23 -4.17
CA VAL A 98 -0.70 -6.83 -2.81
C VAL A 98 -0.21 -5.42 -2.48
N THR A 99 1.02 -5.08 -2.90
CA THR A 99 1.57 -3.72 -2.77
C THR A 99 0.68 -2.70 -3.46
N PHE A 100 0.24 -2.99 -4.68
CA PHE A 100 -0.68 -2.12 -5.41
C PHE A 100 -2.03 -1.95 -4.69
N LEU A 101 -2.61 -3.04 -4.17
CA LEU A 101 -3.88 -3.00 -3.44
C LEU A 101 -3.79 -2.17 -2.15
N ILE A 102 -2.71 -2.32 -1.39
CA ILE A 102 -2.43 -1.52 -0.18
C ILE A 102 -2.36 -0.03 -0.52
N LEU A 103 -1.59 0.33 -1.56
CA LEU A 103 -1.46 1.72 -2.00
C LEU A 103 -2.80 2.28 -2.49
N LYS A 104 -3.56 1.50 -3.26
CA LYS A 104 -4.88 1.87 -3.78
C LYS A 104 -5.88 2.16 -2.66
N ARG A 105 -5.92 1.32 -1.62
CA ARG A 105 -6.79 1.52 -0.45
C ARG A 105 -6.35 2.73 0.37
N THR A 106 -5.05 2.88 0.62
CA THR A 106 -4.50 4.04 1.33
C THR A 106 -4.82 5.34 0.61
N TRP A 107 -4.61 5.35 -0.72
CA TRP A 107 -4.92 6.49 -1.56
C TRP A 107 -6.40 6.85 -1.52
N LYS A 108 -7.30 5.86 -1.63
CA LYS A 108 -8.74 6.09 -1.51
C LYS A 108 -9.08 6.83 -0.21
N LYS A 109 -8.55 6.38 0.94
CA LYS A 109 -8.74 7.05 2.24
C LYS A 109 -8.29 8.51 2.21
N VAL A 110 -7.09 8.78 1.68
CA VAL A 110 -6.50 10.14 1.61
C VAL A 110 -7.30 11.04 0.69
N TRP A 111 -7.65 10.55 -0.50
CA TRP A 111 -8.44 11.30 -1.46
C TRP A 111 -9.80 11.69 -0.87
N PHE A 112 -10.52 10.74 -0.25
CA PHE A 112 -11.80 11.05 0.41
C PHE A 112 -11.63 12.08 1.53
N LYS A 113 -10.61 11.94 2.39
CA LYS A 113 -10.33 12.93 3.43
C LYS A 113 -10.07 14.32 2.85
N ASN A 114 -9.27 14.42 1.78
CA ASN A 114 -8.97 15.71 1.16
C ASN A 114 -10.18 16.35 0.46
N GLN A 115 -11.10 15.55 -0.08
CA GLN A 115 -12.31 16.05 -0.75
C GLN A 115 -13.41 16.50 0.22
N PHE A 116 -13.52 15.83 1.38
CA PHE A 116 -14.65 16.02 2.30
C PHE A 116 -14.27 16.59 3.68
N SER A 117 -12.98 16.77 3.99
CA SER A 117 -12.56 17.58 5.14
C SER A 117 -12.64 19.06 4.76
N LYS A 118 -13.83 19.63 4.90
CA LYS A 118 -14.02 21.07 5.05
C LYS A 118 -13.91 21.44 6.53
#